data_AF-A0A812LSM7-F1
#
_entry.id   AF-A0A812LSM7-F1
#
_cell.length_a   1.000
_cell.length_b   1.000
_cell.length_c   1.000
_cell.angle_alpha   90.00
_cell.angle_beta   90.00
_cell.angle_gamma   90.00
#
_symmetry.space_group_name_H-M   'P 1'
#
loop_
_entity.id
_entity.type
_entity.pdbx_description
1 polymer ?
#
loop_
_entity_poly.entity_id
_entity_poly.type
_entity_poly.pdbx_seq_one_letter_code
_entity_poly.pdbx_strand_id
1 'polypeptide(L)'
;MMFDFDDLERVLSEDEAEKSDKEHRERKQVPCRPARRAEHHGDEGRTVRIWAISDLHTDDPKNKEWLEHIDTKDTANDVIIVAGDISHKWEVIRGTLAFFKEHYARVFYVPGNHELWGGADEDSMRRLDQLLTLCAELRVETAPAEVATGSRRVLIVPLFSWHHPQWDTEPDIEGWRGLLPVDQMLSDYPLTHWPRGISIKDGSAARAVDKVNDRLMDWEQVLIRRRSYHEVLSFSHFLPRVEANPEKRYLSYPNLAKGIGSNYLRARVEALKPDVHVFGHTHFGWDLVVDGTRYVQAPLAMSSERHSRGSTVAVGDFPDGKSSPHPFLVWHSRTGWVPHCRGAWSAYVERYGRRPDVTSLLPSYVADCGLEPLSGIYGSKAKVGWLPGRMPVWLFGPREQRIREAEAEAGKVAERLRKEAAGTFKRAGTFKHRKQQVGSDEPLPIEASEVAVLMHKGEVAVLDVREGDFASRPAGCVPLSHPSETSKFAALPDAELLELGERIMLGEGPRILVGEGSSPASCRHAALLLAALLRLWPRDVRPLRGGFDAWVKQGLPVEHVSSEGALLRQGGY
;
A
#
# COMPACT_ATOMS: atom_id res chain seq x y z
N MET A 1 53.49 -0.48 -33.30
CA MET A 1 54.74 -1.23 -33.15
C MET A 1 54.49 -2.33 -32.14
N MET A 2 54.49 -3.57 -32.62
CA MET A 2 54.56 -4.79 -31.81
C MET A 2 55.78 -4.76 -30.89
N PHE A 3 55.70 -5.36 -29.71
CA PHE A 3 56.62 -6.44 -29.29
C PHE A 3 55.93 -7.27 -28.20
N ASP A 4 56.30 -8.54 -28.20
CA ASP A 4 55.62 -9.70 -27.63
C ASP A 4 56.66 -10.56 -26.87
N PHE A 5 56.14 -11.44 -26.02
CA PHE A 5 56.75 -12.61 -25.37
C PHE A 5 57.72 -12.46 -24.17
N ASP A 6 57.25 -13.00 -23.04
CA ASP A 6 57.85 -14.09 -22.25
C ASP A 6 59.38 -14.25 -22.30
N ASP A 7 60.03 -13.97 -21.16
CA ASP A 7 60.88 -14.94 -20.45
C ASP A 7 61.50 -14.26 -19.22
N LEU A 8 61.09 -14.65 -18.01
CA LEU A 8 61.98 -14.75 -16.84
C LEU A 8 61.22 -15.34 -15.64
N GLU A 9 60.68 -16.54 -15.82
CA GLU A 9 60.76 -17.52 -14.73
C GLU A 9 62.23 -17.95 -14.59
N ARG A 10 62.65 -18.15 -13.34
CA ARG A 10 63.90 -18.79 -12.91
C ARG A 10 65.12 -17.85 -12.87
N VAL A 11 65.28 -17.18 -11.73
CA VAL A 11 66.27 -17.49 -10.68
C VAL A 11 66.08 -16.42 -9.61
N LEU A 12 65.41 -16.78 -8.51
CA LEU A 12 65.85 -16.52 -7.13
C LEU A 12 64.91 -17.36 -6.24
N SER A 13 65.41 -18.57 -6.05
CA SER A 13 65.01 -19.57 -5.08
C SER A 13 64.99 -19.01 -3.66
N GLU A 14 64.03 -19.52 -2.88
CA GLU A 14 64.30 -20.04 -1.53
C GLU A 14 64.97 -19.05 -0.57
N ASP A 15 64.19 -18.15 0.05
CA ASP A 15 64.59 -17.61 1.37
C ASP A 15 63.47 -16.99 2.22
N GLU A 16 62.23 -16.85 1.74
CA GLU A 16 61.15 -16.23 2.54
C GLU A 16 59.97 -17.16 2.90
N ALA A 17 59.94 -18.40 2.39
CA ALA A 17 58.84 -19.33 2.66
C ALA A 17 58.97 -20.15 3.97
N GLU A 18 60.14 -20.18 4.62
CA GLU A 18 60.37 -21.01 5.82
C GLU A 18 60.28 -20.25 7.17
N LYS A 19 60.08 -18.93 7.15
CA LYS A 19 60.04 -18.12 8.39
C LYS A 19 58.63 -17.75 8.90
N SER A 20 57.56 -17.89 8.11
CA SER A 20 56.20 -17.63 8.61
C SER A 20 55.48 -18.89 9.13
N ASP A 21 55.94 -20.08 8.74
CA ASP A 21 55.29 -21.36 9.05
C ASP A 21 55.60 -21.92 10.45
N LYS A 22 56.52 -21.28 11.20
CA LYS A 22 56.89 -21.67 12.58
C LYS A 22 56.19 -20.87 13.68
N GLU A 23 55.57 -19.73 13.39
CA GLU A 23 54.88 -18.91 14.41
C GLU A 23 53.36 -19.16 14.50
N HIS A 24 52.79 -20.00 13.61
CA HIS A 24 51.36 -20.33 13.65
C HIS A 24 51.03 -21.71 14.25
N ARG A 25 52.05 -22.46 14.69
CA ARG A 25 51.90 -23.82 15.26
C ARG A 25 52.15 -23.85 16.77
N GLU A 26 51.48 -23.00 17.55
CA GLU A 26 51.37 -23.21 19.01
C GLU A 26 50.26 -22.35 19.64
N ARG A 27 49.01 -22.59 19.26
CA ARG A 27 47.83 -22.19 20.06
C ARG A 27 46.89 -23.37 20.23
N LYS A 28 47.09 -24.04 21.37
CA LYS A 28 46.21 -24.93 22.15
C LYS A 28 44.91 -25.38 21.44
N GLN A 29 44.90 -26.65 21.01
CA GLN A 29 43.69 -27.42 20.76
C GLN A 29 42.81 -27.45 22.03
N VAL A 30 41.65 -26.81 21.95
CA VAL A 30 40.54 -27.02 22.89
C VAL A 30 39.71 -28.19 22.33
N PRO A 31 39.43 -29.25 23.09
CA PRO A 31 38.72 -30.40 22.55
C PRO A 31 37.28 -30.03 22.20
N CYS A 32 36.92 -30.28 20.94
CA CYS A 32 35.56 -30.22 20.43
C CYS A 32 34.69 -31.20 21.24
N ARG A 33 33.84 -30.68 22.13
CA ARG A 33 32.83 -31.51 22.80
C ARG A 33 31.81 -31.96 21.75
N PRO A 34 31.40 -33.24 21.72
CA PRO A 34 30.34 -33.67 20.83
C PRO A 34 29.08 -32.87 21.16
N ALA A 35 28.43 -32.35 20.12
CA ALA A 35 27.11 -31.73 20.24
C ALA A 35 26.22 -32.66 21.06
N ARG A 36 25.75 -32.19 22.21
CA ARG A 36 24.72 -32.90 22.96
C ARG A 36 23.56 -33.05 21.98
N ARG A 37 23.23 -34.31 21.61
CA ARG A 37 21.93 -34.64 21.06
C ARG A 37 20.92 -34.02 22.02
N ALA A 38 20.21 -32.99 21.55
CA ALA A 38 19.05 -32.48 22.27
C ALA A 38 18.10 -33.66 22.39
N GLU A 39 17.93 -34.16 23.60
CA GLU A 39 16.97 -35.20 23.92
C GLU A 39 15.59 -34.67 23.51
N HIS A 40 14.95 -35.38 22.58
CA HIS A 40 13.55 -35.20 22.20
C HIS A 40 12.68 -35.55 23.41
N HIS A 41 12.50 -34.58 24.31
CA HIS A 41 11.51 -34.63 25.37
C HIS A 41 10.43 -33.59 25.07
N GLY A 42 9.34 -34.05 24.43
CA GLY A 42 7.99 -33.48 24.46
C GLY A 42 7.80 -32.02 24.04
N ASP A 43 7.79 -31.75 22.73
CA ASP A 43 7.39 -30.44 22.15
C ASP A 43 5.86 -30.33 21.89
N GLU A 44 5.05 -31.26 22.43
CA GLU A 44 3.61 -31.37 22.13
C GLU A 44 2.75 -30.19 22.67
N GLY A 45 3.35 -29.20 23.32
CA GLY A 45 2.65 -28.06 23.91
C GLY A 45 3.11 -26.66 23.48
N ARG A 46 4.25 -26.50 22.78
CA ARG A 46 4.81 -25.17 22.50
C ARG A 46 4.21 -24.57 21.24
N THR A 47 3.43 -23.50 21.38
CA THR A 47 2.91 -22.74 20.25
C THR A 47 3.95 -21.79 19.71
N VAL A 48 4.09 -21.77 18.39
CA VAL A 48 4.88 -20.78 17.65
C VAL A 48 3.99 -20.10 16.63
N ARG A 49 4.18 -18.79 16.51
CA ARG A 49 3.56 -17.91 15.52
C ARG A 49 4.65 -17.28 14.65
N ILE A 50 4.33 -17.05 13.38
CA ILE A 50 5.16 -16.26 12.47
C ILE A 50 4.42 -14.98 12.18
N TRP A 51 5.02 -13.89 12.61
CA TRP A 51 4.55 -12.52 12.46
C TRP A 51 5.34 -11.83 11.34
N ALA A 52 4.76 -10.79 10.73
CA ALA A 52 5.39 -10.00 9.69
C ALA A 52 5.10 -8.50 9.83
N ILE A 53 6.10 -7.69 9.48
CA ILE A 53 6.00 -6.24 9.42
C ILE A 53 6.98 -5.70 8.36
N SER A 54 6.61 -4.62 7.69
CA SER A 54 7.47 -3.86 6.78
C SER A 54 7.26 -2.36 6.99
N ASP A 55 8.14 -1.54 6.41
CA ASP A 55 7.95 -0.09 6.32
C ASP A 55 7.75 0.55 7.71
N LEU A 56 8.62 0.18 8.65
CA LEU A 56 8.52 0.57 10.04
C LEU A 56 8.84 2.05 10.24
N HIS A 57 9.79 2.62 9.50
CA HIS A 57 10.19 4.03 9.57
C HIS A 57 10.27 4.54 11.02
N THR A 58 11.02 3.86 11.88
CA THR A 58 11.03 4.11 13.33
C THR A 58 11.76 5.39 13.73
N ASP A 59 12.24 6.17 12.75
CA ASP A 59 12.58 7.57 12.92
C ASP A 59 11.35 8.50 12.96
N ASP A 60 10.17 8.06 12.48
CA ASP A 60 8.88 8.70 12.76
C ASP A 60 8.50 8.44 14.24
N PRO A 61 8.30 9.50 15.05
CA PRO A 61 8.00 9.35 16.48
C PRO A 61 6.78 8.49 16.79
N LYS A 62 5.73 8.52 15.95
CA LYS A 62 4.52 7.71 16.16
C LYS A 62 4.74 6.25 15.79
N ASN A 63 5.64 5.97 14.85
CA ASN A 63 6.02 4.59 14.52
C ASN A 63 6.92 4.01 15.61
N LYS A 64 7.81 4.82 16.17
CA LYS A 64 8.58 4.45 17.36
C LYS A 64 7.67 4.16 18.55
N GLU A 65 6.70 5.04 18.82
CA GLU A 65 5.69 4.83 19.86
C GLU A 65 4.90 3.54 19.60
N TRP A 66 4.50 3.28 18.35
CA TRP A 66 3.85 2.03 17.98
C TRP A 66 4.72 0.82 18.32
N LEU A 67 6.02 0.85 17.99
CA LEU A 67 6.98 -0.23 18.32
C LEU A 67 7.09 -0.45 19.84
N GLU A 68 7.18 0.62 20.62
CA GLU A 68 7.28 0.58 22.08
C GLU A 68 6.02 0.00 22.76
N HIS A 69 4.87 0.01 22.06
CA HIS A 69 3.59 -0.46 22.58
C HIS A 69 3.11 -1.76 21.94
N ILE A 70 3.89 -2.40 21.05
CA ILE A 70 3.44 -3.67 20.46
C ILE A 70 3.22 -4.72 21.55
N ASP A 71 2.19 -5.53 21.37
CA ASP A 71 1.93 -6.64 22.28
C ASP A 71 3.00 -7.72 22.09
N THR A 72 3.98 -7.70 22.99
CA THR A 72 5.03 -8.72 23.06
C THR A 72 4.70 -9.82 24.05
N LYS A 73 3.50 -9.81 24.65
CA LYS A 73 3.09 -10.85 25.58
C LYS A 73 3.04 -12.20 24.88
N ASP A 74 3.69 -13.18 25.49
CA ASP A 74 3.76 -14.56 25.00
C ASP A 74 4.45 -14.72 23.62
N THR A 75 5.28 -13.74 23.18
CA THR A 75 6.02 -13.78 21.91
C THR A 75 7.42 -14.40 21.99
N ALA A 76 7.86 -14.80 23.19
CA ALA A 76 9.20 -15.35 23.43
C ALA A 76 9.52 -16.65 22.65
N ASN A 77 8.52 -17.30 22.06
CA ASN A 77 8.66 -18.49 21.21
C ASN A 77 8.47 -18.20 19.73
N ASP A 78 8.05 -16.99 19.40
CA ASP A 78 7.57 -16.64 18.08
C ASP A 78 8.71 -16.16 17.18
N VAL A 79 8.37 -16.09 15.91
CA VAL A 79 9.22 -15.58 14.84
C VAL A 79 8.62 -14.28 14.33
N ILE A 80 9.45 -13.27 14.11
CA ILE A 80 9.07 -12.03 13.43
C ILE A 80 9.88 -11.87 12.15
N ILE A 81 9.19 -11.52 11.07
CA ILE A 81 9.74 -11.16 9.78
C ILE A 81 9.69 -9.65 9.66
N VAL A 82 10.84 -9.05 9.38
CA VAL A 82 10.99 -7.62 9.16
C VAL A 82 11.39 -7.41 7.70
N ALA A 83 10.43 -7.03 6.87
CA ALA A 83 10.57 -6.89 5.42
C ALA A 83 10.95 -5.45 5.01
N GLY A 84 12.07 -4.97 5.56
CA GLY A 84 12.73 -3.73 5.18
C GLY A 84 12.12 -2.44 5.72
N ASP A 85 12.83 -1.35 5.47
CA ASP A 85 12.48 0.03 5.79
C ASP A 85 12.23 0.29 7.27
N ILE A 86 13.29 0.09 8.05
CA ILE A 86 13.39 0.56 9.43
C ILE A 86 13.79 2.04 9.45
N SER A 87 14.94 2.37 8.85
CA SER A 87 15.49 3.73 8.80
C SER A 87 16.77 3.79 7.96
N HIS A 88 17.23 5.00 7.63
CA HIS A 88 18.57 5.25 7.09
C HIS A 88 19.62 5.48 8.18
N LYS A 89 19.25 5.47 9.46
CA LYS A 89 20.14 5.77 10.59
C LYS A 89 20.58 4.51 11.33
N TRP A 90 21.89 4.30 11.47
CA TRP A 90 22.47 3.09 12.06
C TRP A 90 21.99 2.81 13.49
N GLU A 91 21.87 3.85 14.32
CA GLU A 91 21.39 3.73 15.70
C GLU A 91 19.91 3.32 15.78
N VAL A 92 19.09 3.80 14.84
CA VAL A 92 17.66 3.46 14.75
C VAL A 92 17.48 2.04 14.24
N ILE A 93 18.25 1.65 13.21
CA ILE A 93 18.28 0.28 12.69
C ILE A 93 18.67 -0.71 13.79
N ARG A 94 19.81 -0.45 14.47
CA ARG A 94 20.30 -1.30 15.55
C ARG A 94 19.29 -1.39 16.69
N GLY A 95 18.74 -0.26 17.14
CA GLY A 95 17.77 -0.23 18.23
C GLY A 95 16.50 -1.03 17.91
N THR A 96 15.97 -0.88 16.70
CA THR A 96 14.75 -1.59 16.26
C THR A 96 14.98 -3.10 16.14
N LEU A 97 16.09 -3.52 15.51
CA LEU A 97 16.42 -4.95 15.40
C LEU A 97 16.73 -5.57 16.77
N ALA A 98 17.42 -4.85 17.66
CA ALA A 98 17.70 -5.30 19.01
C ALA A 98 16.40 -5.50 19.82
N PHE A 99 15.44 -4.58 19.70
CA PHE A 99 14.12 -4.71 20.31
C PHE A 99 13.42 -5.99 19.85
N PHE A 100 13.33 -6.25 18.54
CA PHE A 100 12.73 -7.49 18.06
C PHE A 100 13.47 -8.74 18.55
N LYS A 101 14.82 -8.68 18.64
CA LYS A 101 15.62 -9.78 19.17
C LYS A 101 15.43 -10.04 20.66
N GLU A 102 15.05 -9.02 21.44
CA GLU A 102 14.72 -9.15 22.85
C GLU A 102 13.37 -9.84 23.07
N HIS A 103 12.40 -9.58 22.20
CA HIS A 103 11.02 -10.03 22.37
C HIS A 103 10.66 -11.31 21.61
N TYR A 104 11.31 -11.59 20.47
CA TYR A 104 11.02 -12.75 19.62
C TYR A 104 12.18 -13.74 19.62
N ALA A 105 11.86 -15.04 19.60
CA ALA A 105 12.87 -16.10 19.55
C ALA A 105 13.78 -15.95 18.33
N ARG A 106 13.17 -15.64 17.17
CA ARG A 106 13.85 -15.50 15.89
C ARG A 106 13.36 -14.27 15.15
N VAL A 107 14.31 -13.55 14.56
CA VAL A 107 14.04 -12.36 13.76
C VAL A 107 14.65 -12.61 12.40
N PHE A 108 13.82 -12.60 11.37
CA PHE A 108 14.25 -12.66 9.98
C PHE A 108 14.17 -11.27 9.37
N TYR A 109 15.18 -10.89 8.59
CA TYR A 109 15.29 -9.54 8.07
C TYR A 109 15.84 -9.50 6.65
N VAL A 110 15.30 -8.57 5.86
CA VAL A 110 15.87 -8.07 4.61
C VAL A 110 15.82 -6.53 4.66
N PRO A 111 16.83 -5.84 4.12
CA PRO A 111 16.79 -4.39 4.00
C PRO A 111 15.80 -3.92 2.95
N GLY A 112 15.25 -2.74 3.20
CA GLY A 112 14.55 -1.94 2.20
C GLY A 112 15.44 -0.90 1.55
N ASN A 113 14.84 0.07 0.88
CA ASN A 113 15.61 1.12 0.21
C ASN A 113 16.23 2.10 1.21
N HIS A 114 15.54 2.41 2.30
CA HIS A 114 16.01 3.37 3.30
C HIS A 114 17.34 2.93 3.93
N GLU A 115 17.54 1.64 4.12
CA GLU A 115 18.78 1.12 4.69
C GLU A 115 20.00 1.30 3.80
N LEU A 116 19.80 1.44 2.48
CA LEU A 116 20.89 1.64 1.51
C LEU A 116 21.14 3.13 1.21
N TRP A 117 20.33 4.03 1.77
CA TRP A 117 20.56 5.47 1.70
C TRP A 117 21.78 5.87 2.54
N GLY A 118 22.65 6.68 1.96
CA GLY A 118 23.91 7.10 2.57
C GLY A 118 24.35 8.47 2.10
N GLY A 119 25.47 8.94 2.64
CA GLY A 119 26.15 10.15 2.14
C GLY A 119 26.90 9.88 0.83
N ALA A 120 27.31 10.94 0.12
CA ALA A 120 27.99 10.85 -1.18
C ALA A 120 29.24 9.94 -1.21
N ASP A 121 29.94 9.83 -0.09
CA ASP A 121 31.15 9.01 0.07
C ASP A 121 30.84 7.58 0.58
N GLU A 122 29.57 7.25 0.80
CA GLU A 122 29.13 5.95 1.33
C GLU A 122 28.54 5.09 0.22
N ASP A 123 29.31 4.10 -0.21
CA ASP A 123 28.89 3.11 -1.19
C ASP A 123 27.75 2.21 -0.66
N SER A 124 26.63 2.15 -1.37
CA SER A 124 25.42 1.42 -0.98
C SER A 124 25.61 -0.11 -0.92
N MET A 125 26.54 -0.69 -1.70
CA MET A 125 26.86 -2.13 -1.60
C MET A 125 27.70 -2.41 -0.36
N ARG A 126 28.68 -1.55 -0.04
CA ARG A 126 29.44 -1.63 1.21
C ARG A 126 28.54 -1.44 2.42
N ARG A 127 27.58 -0.51 2.33
CA ARG A 127 26.59 -0.27 3.37
C ARG A 127 25.72 -1.51 3.62
N LEU A 128 25.29 -2.18 2.55
CA LEU A 128 24.61 -3.48 2.65
C LEU A 128 25.47 -4.54 3.35
N ASP A 129 26.77 -4.64 3.04
CA ASP A 129 27.67 -5.58 3.73
C ASP A 129 27.83 -5.26 5.23
N GLN A 130 27.89 -3.98 5.58
CA GLN A 130 27.93 -3.54 6.98
C GLN A 130 26.63 -3.87 7.72
N LEU A 131 25.48 -3.73 7.04
CA LEU A 131 24.19 -4.08 7.60
C LEU A 131 24.06 -5.59 7.84
N LEU A 132 24.57 -6.42 6.93
CA LEU A 132 24.64 -7.88 7.13
C LEU A 132 25.55 -8.24 8.31
N THR A 133 26.66 -7.52 8.50
CA THR A 133 27.54 -7.67 9.67
C THR A 133 26.79 -7.32 10.96
N LEU A 134 26.06 -6.21 10.98
CA LEU A 134 25.20 -5.82 12.10
C LEU A 134 24.14 -6.89 12.42
N CYS A 135 23.49 -7.45 11.40
CA CYS A 135 22.52 -8.52 11.58
C CYS A 135 23.18 -9.75 12.23
N ALA A 136 24.37 -10.15 11.79
CA ALA A 136 25.12 -11.25 12.37
C ALA A 136 25.50 -10.98 13.84
N GLU A 137 25.95 -9.76 14.18
CA GLU A 137 26.23 -9.34 15.56
C GLU A 137 25.00 -9.50 16.48
N LEU A 138 23.82 -9.11 15.98
CA LEU A 138 22.56 -9.17 16.71
C LEU A 138 21.89 -10.54 16.66
N ARG A 139 22.44 -11.50 15.90
CA ARG A 139 21.83 -12.82 15.62
C ARG A 139 20.43 -12.69 14.98
N VAL A 140 20.32 -11.74 14.07
CA VAL A 140 19.19 -11.57 13.14
C VAL A 140 19.49 -12.42 11.89
N GLU A 141 18.49 -13.16 11.44
CA GLU A 141 18.62 -14.13 10.35
C GLU A 141 18.37 -13.49 9.00
N THR A 142 19.35 -13.63 8.11
CA THR A 142 19.35 -13.09 6.75
C THR A 142 19.52 -14.19 5.69
N ALA A 143 19.40 -15.46 6.10
CA ALA A 143 19.55 -16.62 5.22
C ALA A 143 18.38 -17.61 5.43
N PRO A 144 18.13 -18.53 4.47
CA PRO A 144 17.01 -19.45 4.55
C PRO A 144 17.13 -20.41 5.72
N ALA A 145 16.08 -20.51 6.53
CA ALA A 145 16.07 -21.38 7.69
C ALA A 145 14.69 -21.96 7.96
N GLU A 146 14.70 -23.11 8.63
CA GLU A 146 13.48 -23.84 8.98
C GLU A 146 12.98 -23.43 10.35
N VAL A 147 11.66 -23.24 10.47
CA VAL A 147 10.94 -23.16 11.73
C VAL A 147 10.13 -24.47 11.88
N ALA A 148 10.54 -25.33 12.80
CA ALA A 148 9.89 -26.61 13.09
C ALA A 148 9.16 -26.55 14.44
N THR A 149 7.92 -27.03 14.46
CA THR A 149 7.04 -26.96 15.64
C THR A 149 6.17 -28.20 15.67
N GLY A 150 6.42 -29.13 16.59
CA GLY A 150 5.74 -30.42 16.59
C GLY A 150 5.77 -31.12 15.20
N SER A 151 4.61 -31.24 14.55
CA SER A 151 4.47 -31.91 13.24
C SER A 151 4.61 -31.01 12.01
N ARG A 152 4.66 -29.67 12.17
CA ARG A 152 4.76 -28.73 11.06
C ARG A 152 6.17 -28.16 10.90
N ARG A 153 6.55 -27.86 9.67
CA ARG A 153 7.86 -27.33 9.30
C ARG A 153 7.67 -26.28 8.21
N VAL A 154 8.03 -25.04 8.53
CA VAL A 154 7.99 -23.92 7.58
C VAL A 154 9.40 -23.58 7.16
N LEU A 155 9.66 -23.54 5.85
CA LEU A 155 10.90 -22.96 5.32
C LEU A 155 10.70 -21.46 5.12
N ILE A 156 11.48 -20.63 5.80
CA ILE A 156 11.50 -19.18 5.62
C ILE A 156 12.68 -18.81 4.72
N VAL A 157 12.42 -18.03 3.66
CA VAL A 157 13.41 -17.63 2.65
C VAL A 157 13.47 -16.09 2.51
N PRO A 158 14.45 -15.41 3.13
CA PRO A 158 14.70 -13.98 2.88
C PRO A 158 15.25 -13.77 1.46
N LEU A 159 14.73 -12.78 0.74
CA LEU A 159 15.15 -12.43 -0.61
C LEU A 159 15.57 -10.95 -0.68
N PHE A 160 16.88 -10.74 -0.83
CA PHE A 160 17.49 -9.43 -1.05
C PHE A 160 17.17 -8.97 -2.46
N SER A 161 16.69 -7.74 -2.60
CA SER A 161 16.25 -7.22 -3.89
C SER A 161 16.38 -5.70 -3.94
N TRP A 162 16.33 -5.18 -5.17
CA TRP A 162 16.22 -3.75 -5.46
C TRP A 162 15.24 -3.57 -6.62
N HIS A 163 15.10 -2.33 -7.09
CA HIS A 163 14.25 -1.97 -8.22
C HIS A 163 15.01 -1.52 -9.47
N HIS A 164 14.32 -1.56 -10.61
CA HIS A 164 14.78 -0.91 -11.84
C HIS A 164 13.58 -0.49 -12.72
N PRO A 165 13.69 0.59 -13.52
CA PRO A 165 12.54 1.16 -14.23
C PRO A 165 11.91 0.26 -15.29
N GLN A 166 12.68 -0.66 -15.88
CA GLN A 166 12.19 -1.63 -16.89
C GLN A 166 11.35 -2.77 -16.29
N TRP A 167 11.19 -2.81 -14.97
CA TRP A 167 10.27 -3.71 -14.27
C TRP A 167 8.81 -3.42 -14.61
N ASP A 168 8.50 -2.13 -14.72
CA ASP A 168 7.16 -1.65 -15.01
C ASP A 168 6.79 -1.95 -16.47
N THR A 169 5.87 -2.89 -16.62
CA THR A 169 5.36 -3.36 -17.91
C THR A 169 4.01 -2.76 -18.26
N GLU A 170 3.43 -1.92 -17.38
CA GLU A 170 2.15 -1.27 -17.66
C GLU A 170 2.34 -0.06 -18.58
N PRO A 171 1.31 0.31 -19.37
CA PRO A 171 1.35 1.53 -20.18
C PRO A 171 1.65 2.77 -19.34
N ASP A 172 2.34 3.75 -19.91
CA ASP A 172 2.57 5.03 -19.25
C ASP A 172 1.33 5.92 -19.29
N ILE A 173 1.21 6.80 -18.30
CA ILE A 173 0.09 7.75 -18.24
C ILE A 173 0.22 8.78 -19.36
N GLU A 174 -0.84 8.92 -20.14
CA GLU A 174 -0.93 9.85 -21.25
C GLU A 174 -1.93 10.97 -20.97
N GLY A 175 -1.71 12.13 -21.59
CA GLY A 175 -2.70 13.22 -21.52
C GLY A 175 -2.71 13.98 -20.19
N TRP A 176 -1.69 13.85 -19.33
CA TRP A 176 -1.58 14.59 -18.06
C TRP A 176 -0.38 15.54 -18.07
N ARG A 177 -0.52 16.70 -17.43
CA ARG A 177 0.57 17.63 -17.10
C ARG A 177 1.04 17.42 -15.66
N GLY A 178 2.31 17.70 -15.42
CA GLY A 178 2.93 17.61 -14.09
C GLY A 178 3.52 16.25 -13.74
N LEU A 179 3.55 15.30 -14.68
CA LEU A 179 4.25 14.03 -14.50
C LEU A 179 5.77 14.26 -14.45
N LEU A 180 6.37 14.02 -13.30
CA LEU A 180 7.82 14.01 -13.13
C LEU A 180 8.40 12.63 -13.51
N PRO A 181 9.63 12.57 -14.05
CA PRO A 181 10.31 11.30 -14.25
C PRO A 181 10.64 10.63 -12.90
N VAL A 182 10.76 9.30 -12.92
CA VAL A 182 10.97 8.49 -11.71
C VAL A 182 12.21 8.92 -10.90
N ASP A 183 13.27 9.38 -11.57
CA ASP A 183 14.52 9.79 -10.93
C ASP A 183 14.48 11.16 -10.25
N GLN A 184 13.40 11.92 -10.46
CA GLN A 184 13.10 13.14 -9.71
C GLN A 184 12.11 12.90 -8.57
N MET A 185 11.48 11.72 -8.51
CA MET A 185 10.48 11.36 -7.51
C MET A 185 11.03 10.44 -6.43
N LEU A 186 11.85 9.45 -6.80
CA LEU A 186 12.44 8.50 -5.86
C LEU A 186 13.72 9.07 -5.26
N SER A 187 13.70 9.23 -3.94
CA SER A 187 14.88 9.61 -3.15
C SER A 187 16.05 8.63 -3.31
N ASP A 188 15.78 7.40 -3.75
CA ASP A 188 16.82 6.41 -4.02
C ASP A 188 17.88 6.91 -5.01
N TYR A 189 17.48 7.66 -6.05
CA TYR A 189 18.41 8.14 -7.06
C TYR A 189 19.47 9.10 -6.51
N PRO A 190 19.10 10.13 -5.73
CA PRO A 190 20.09 11.01 -5.10
C PRO A 190 20.71 10.46 -3.80
N LEU A 191 20.06 9.53 -3.08
CA LEU A 191 20.52 9.07 -1.77
C LEU A 191 21.27 7.74 -1.78
N THR A 192 21.38 7.07 -2.93
CA THR A 192 22.21 5.87 -3.07
C THR A 192 23.40 6.12 -3.97
N HIS A 193 24.53 5.53 -3.62
CA HIS A 193 25.79 5.69 -4.34
C HIS A 193 26.34 4.32 -4.66
N TRP A 194 26.42 3.99 -5.95
CA TRP A 194 26.75 2.65 -6.41
C TRP A 194 28.19 2.58 -6.93
N PRO A 195 28.85 1.40 -6.86
CA PRO A 195 30.17 1.21 -7.44
C PRO A 195 30.21 1.57 -8.93
N ARG A 196 31.40 1.87 -9.44
CA ARG A 196 31.60 2.22 -10.86
C ARG A 196 31.01 1.14 -11.77
N GLY A 197 30.14 1.54 -12.69
CA GLY A 197 29.47 0.63 -13.64
C GLY A 197 28.19 -0.01 -13.11
N ILE A 198 27.73 0.38 -11.91
CA ILE A 198 26.44 0.00 -11.35
C ILE A 198 25.51 1.22 -11.29
N SER A 199 24.26 1.04 -11.72
CA SER A 199 23.24 2.10 -11.77
C SER A 199 21.84 1.54 -11.57
N ILE A 200 20.95 2.36 -10.99
CA ILE A 200 19.51 2.09 -10.95
C ILE A 200 18.92 2.13 -12.37
N LYS A 201 19.42 3.03 -13.23
CA LYS A 201 18.81 3.36 -14.53
C LYS A 201 18.81 2.20 -15.53
N ASP A 202 19.86 1.37 -15.51
CA ASP A 202 20.02 0.21 -16.40
C ASP A 202 19.70 -1.13 -15.69
N GLY A 203 19.30 -1.08 -14.41
CA GLY A 203 18.98 -2.25 -13.60
C GLY A 203 20.18 -3.07 -13.13
N SER A 204 21.41 -2.60 -13.34
CA SER A 204 22.61 -3.27 -12.81
C SER A 204 22.68 -3.21 -11.28
N ALA A 205 22.15 -2.15 -10.65
CA ALA A 205 22.00 -2.08 -9.19
C ALA A 205 21.10 -3.20 -8.65
N ALA A 206 19.94 -3.41 -9.28
CA ALA A 206 19.05 -4.52 -8.90
C ALA A 206 19.67 -5.89 -9.11
N ARG A 207 20.43 -6.07 -10.20
CA ARG A 207 21.19 -7.30 -10.40
C ARG A 207 22.28 -7.49 -9.34
N ALA A 208 22.96 -6.42 -8.92
CA ALA A 208 24.02 -6.49 -7.92
C ALA A 208 23.47 -6.91 -6.54
N VAL A 209 22.36 -6.31 -6.11
CA VAL A 209 21.68 -6.69 -4.86
C VAL A 209 21.10 -8.11 -4.96
N ASP A 210 20.51 -8.49 -6.10
CA ASP A 210 19.98 -9.84 -6.30
C ASP A 210 21.06 -10.94 -6.14
N LYS A 211 22.29 -10.69 -6.62
CA LYS A 211 23.43 -11.61 -6.44
C LYS A 211 23.84 -11.82 -4.99
N VAL A 212 23.45 -10.94 -4.06
CA VAL A 212 23.69 -11.16 -2.63
C VAL A 212 22.94 -12.38 -2.14
N ASN A 213 21.81 -12.73 -2.74
CA ASN A 213 21.12 -13.98 -2.44
C ASN A 213 22.06 -15.17 -2.70
N ASP A 214 22.69 -15.26 -3.87
CA ASP A 214 23.59 -16.37 -4.21
C ASP A 214 24.83 -16.45 -3.30
N ARG A 215 25.25 -15.31 -2.73
CA ARG A 215 26.34 -15.25 -1.73
C ARG A 215 25.90 -15.75 -0.36
N LEU A 216 24.69 -15.39 0.08
CA LEU A 216 24.16 -15.74 1.40
C LEU A 216 23.51 -17.11 1.44
N MET A 217 23.07 -17.63 0.29
CA MET A 217 22.39 -18.90 0.16
C MET A 217 22.82 -19.60 -1.13
N ASP A 218 23.06 -20.90 -1.05
CA ASP A 218 23.15 -21.74 -2.24
C ASP A 218 21.75 -21.87 -2.85
N TRP A 219 21.44 -21.03 -3.84
CA TRP A 219 20.09 -20.91 -4.40
C TRP A 219 19.59 -22.24 -4.99
N GLU A 220 20.46 -23.02 -5.63
CA GLU A 220 20.09 -24.34 -6.14
C GLU A 220 19.70 -25.28 -4.99
N GLN A 221 20.45 -25.25 -3.89
CA GLN A 221 20.10 -26.02 -2.70
C GLN A 221 18.83 -25.53 -2.03
N VAL A 222 18.53 -24.22 -2.06
CA VAL A 222 17.24 -23.70 -1.58
C VAL A 222 16.09 -24.29 -2.38
N LEU A 223 16.21 -24.33 -3.72
CA LEU A 223 15.20 -24.93 -4.59
C LEU A 223 15.07 -26.45 -4.41
N ILE A 224 16.17 -27.15 -4.13
CA ILE A 224 16.13 -28.58 -3.78
C ILE A 224 15.42 -28.77 -2.44
N ARG A 225 15.82 -28.02 -1.41
CA ARG A 225 15.21 -28.05 -0.07
C ARG A 225 13.73 -27.77 -0.13
N ARG A 226 13.30 -26.77 -0.91
CA ARG A 226 11.90 -26.42 -1.12
C ARG A 226 11.02 -27.64 -1.41
N ARG A 227 11.50 -28.60 -2.20
CA ARG A 227 10.74 -29.82 -2.56
C ARG A 227 10.40 -30.71 -1.36
N SER A 228 11.08 -30.52 -0.23
CA SER A 228 10.88 -31.27 1.01
C SER A 228 9.97 -30.57 2.01
N TYR A 229 9.42 -29.39 1.69
CA TYR A 229 8.52 -28.63 2.56
C TYR A 229 7.16 -28.44 1.91
N HIS A 230 6.11 -28.62 2.72
CA HIS A 230 4.73 -28.32 2.36
C HIS A 230 4.34 -26.87 2.69
N GLU A 231 5.13 -26.19 3.51
CA GLU A 231 4.89 -24.80 3.91
C GLU A 231 6.16 -23.99 3.69
N VAL A 232 6.13 -23.06 2.74
CA VAL A 232 7.24 -22.16 2.44
C VAL A 232 6.76 -20.73 2.43
N LEU A 233 7.42 -19.92 3.26
CA LEU A 233 7.29 -18.49 3.26
C LEU A 233 8.55 -17.88 2.65
N SER A 234 8.40 -16.97 1.70
CA SER A 234 9.50 -16.07 1.35
C SER A 234 9.13 -14.62 1.60
N PHE A 235 10.13 -13.75 1.66
CA PHE A 235 9.86 -12.33 1.81
C PHE A 235 10.98 -11.48 1.20
N SER A 236 10.59 -10.33 0.67
CA SER A 236 11.48 -9.28 0.18
C SER A 236 10.95 -7.92 0.63
N HIS A 237 11.75 -6.87 0.58
CA HIS A 237 11.18 -5.53 0.77
C HIS A 237 10.39 -5.08 -0.47
N PHE A 238 11.01 -5.19 -1.65
CA PHE A 238 10.39 -4.81 -2.92
C PHE A 238 9.32 -5.80 -3.38
N LEU A 239 8.45 -5.31 -4.26
CA LEU A 239 7.33 -6.04 -4.82
C LEU A 239 7.81 -7.03 -5.91
N PRO A 240 7.44 -8.33 -5.84
CA PRO A 240 7.81 -9.33 -6.84
C PRO A 240 6.82 -9.45 -8.02
N ARG A 241 5.66 -8.77 -7.98
CA ARG A 241 4.55 -8.90 -8.94
C ARG A 241 3.86 -7.57 -9.19
N VAL A 242 3.82 -7.09 -10.43
CA VAL A 242 3.15 -5.83 -10.82
C VAL A 242 1.66 -5.84 -10.44
N GLU A 243 1.03 -7.03 -10.43
CA GLU A 243 -0.37 -7.23 -10.05
C GLU A 243 -0.66 -6.83 -8.60
N ALA A 244 0.34 -6.87 -7.73
CA ALA A 244 0.25 -6.49 -6.32
C ALA A 244 0.60 -4.99 -6.10
N ASN A 245 0.42 -4.16 -7.12
CA ASN A 245 0.52 -2.70 -7.06
C ASN A 245 -0.73 -2.04 -7.64
N PRO A 246 -1.19 -0.89 -7.10
CA PRO A 246 -2.29 -0.16 -7.70
C PRO A 246 -1.93 0.29 -9.11
N GLU A 247 -2.92 0.37 -9.99
CA GLU A 247 -2.72 0.90 -11.33
C GLU A 247 -2.19 2.33 -11.27
N LYS A 248 -1.24 2.68 -12.14
CA LYS A 248 -0.53 3.97 -12.12
C LYS A 248 -1.42 5.19 -11.92
N ARG A 249 -2.61 5.19 -12.51
CA ARG A 249 -3.55 6.33 -12.43
C ARG A 249 -4.03 6.63 -11.02
N TYR A 250 -3.94 5.68 -10.10
CA TYR A 250 -4.37 5.84 -8.72
C TYR A 250 -3.25 6.32 -7.78
N LEU A 251 -2.02 6.39 -8.26
CA LEU A 251 -0.87 6.89 -7.51
C LEU A 251 -0.81 8.41 -7.64
N SER A 252 -0.56 9.10 -6.53
CA SER A 252 -0.28 10.55 -6.54
C SER A 252 0.89 10.90 -7.46
N TYR A 253 1.79 9.94 -7.67
CA TYR A 253 2.95 10.02 -8.54
C TYR A 253 3.02 8.75 -9.40
N PRO A 254 2.40 8.75 -10.59
CA PRO A 254 2.25 7.54 -11.42
C PRO A 254 3.58 6.83 -11.75
N ASN A 255 4.65 7.59 -11.96
CA ASN A 255 5.96 7.04 -12.31
C ASN A 255 6.68 6.36 -11.13
N LEU A 256 6.17 6.44 -9.90
CA LEU A 256 6.70 5.62 -8.79
C LEU A 256 6.61 4.12 -9.10
N ALA A 257 5.62 3.68 -9.89
CA ALA A 257 5.47 2.29 -10.29
C ALA A 257 6.72 1.69 -10.99
N LYS A 258 7.60 2.54 -11.53
CA LYS A 258 8.88 2.14 -12.12
C LYS A 258 9.94 1.77 -11.08
N GLY A 259 9.78 2.18 -9.83
CA GLY A 259 10.78 2.04 -8.79
C GLY A 259 10.39 1.08 -7.66
N ILE A 260 9.54 0.08 -7.93
CA ILE A 260 8.96 -0.77 -6.87
C ILE A 260 9.40 -2.23 -6.87
N GLY A 261 10.09 -2.69 -7.91
CA GLY A 261 10.42 -4.11 -8.08
C GLY A 261 11.43 -4.37 -9.18
N SER A 262 11.75 -5.64 -9.40
CA SER A 262 12.69 -6.07 -10.43
C SER A 262 12.36 -7.44 -11.02
N ASN A 263 12.75 -7.63 -12.28
CA ASN A 263 12.59 -8.91 -12.97
C ASN A 263 13.43 -10.03 -12.31
N TYR A 264 14.51 -9.67 -11.63
CA TYR A 264 15.36 -10.60 -10.89
C TYR A 264 14.63 -11.19 -9.67
N LEU A 265 14.03 -10.33 -8.85
CA LEU A 265 13.21 -10.77 -7.72
C LEU A 265 12.02 -11.63 -8.18
N ARG A 266 11.31 -11.19 -9.21
CA ARG A 266 10.21 -11.95 -9.81
C ARG A 266 10.64 -13.36 -10.18
N ALA A 267 11.75 -13.50 -10.89
CA ALA A 267 12.27 -14.81 -11.31
C ALA A 267 12.58 -15.71 -10.10
N ARG A 268 13.14 -15.18 -9.00
CA ARG A 268 13.38 -15.96 -7.78
C ARG A 268 12.09 -16.43 -7.13
N VAL A 269 11.09 -15.55 -7.01
CA VAL A 269 9.81 -15.91 -6.40
C VAL A 269 9.05 -16.92 -7.27
N GLU A 270 9.02 -16.75 -8.58
CA GLU A 270 8.38 -17.69 -9.53
C GLU A 270 9.09 -19.05 -9.56
N ALA A 271 10.41 -19.10 -9.40
CA ALA A 271 11.16 -20.34 -9.29
C ALA A 271 10.92 -21.04 -7.94
N LEU A 272 10.88 -20.26 -6.86
CA LEU A 272 10.64 -20.78 -5.52
C LEU A 272 9.21 -21.29 -5.36
N LYS A 273 8.21 -20.57 -5.90
CA LYS A 273 6.76 -20.78 -5.77
C LYS A 273 6.24 -20.81 -4.33
N PRO A 274 6.60 -19.85 -3.44
CA PRO A 274 6.24 -19.89 -2.02
C PRO A 274 4.72 -20.01 -1.82
N ASP A 275 4.28 -20.60 -0.72
CA ASP A 275 2.86 -20.59 -0.35
C ASP A 275 2.42 -19.16 0.02
N VAL A 276 3.29 -18.45 0.75
CA VAL A 276 3.12 -17.03 1.09
C VAL A 276 4.39 -16.25 0.78
N HIS A 277 4.24 -15.11 0.13
CA HIS A 277 5.30 -14.12 -0.04
C HIS A 277 4.93 -12.81 0.66
N VAL A 278 5.73 -12.42 1.65
CA VAL A 278 5.56 -11.14 2.38
C VAL A 278 6.41 -10.05 1.73
N PHE A 279 5.87 -8.85 1.55
CA PHE A 279 6.63 -7.71 1.03
C PHE A 279 6.22 -6.36 1.64
N GLY A 280 6.88 -5.27 1.21
CA GLY A 280 6.72 -3.90 1.70
C GLY A 280 6.79 -2.84 0.59
N HIS A 281 7.44 -1.71 0.88
CA HIS A 281 7.85 -0.61 -0.03
C HIS A 281 6.72 0.29 -0.54
N THR A 282 5.63 -0.29 -1.07
CA THR A 282 4.59 0.52 -1.74
C THR A 282 3.63 1.23 -0.77
N HIS A 283 3.72 0.91 0.53
CA HIS A 283 2.82 1.39 1.59
C HIS A 283 1.33 1.19 1.29
N PHE A 284 0.96 0.08 0.65
CA PHE A 284 -0.42 -0.34 0.42
C PHE A 284 -0.69 -1.69 1.08
N GLY A 285 -1.88 -1.81 1.68
CA GLY A 285 -2.32 -3.07 2.26
C GLY A 285 -2.76 -4.05 1.17
N TRP A 286 -2.04 -5.15 1.04
CA TRP A 286 -2.32 -6.21 0.06
C TRP A 286 -2.42 -7.58 0.71
N ASP A 287 -3.33 -8.38 0.17
CA ASP A 287 -3.51 -9.80 0.45
C ASP A 287 -4.25 -10.40 -0.74
N LEU A 288 -3.51 -10.91 -1.72
CA LEU A 288 -4.04 -11.47 -2.95
C LEU A 288 -3.33 -12.77 -3.32
N VAL A 289 -3.95 -13.58 -4.17
CA VAL A 289 -3.33 -14.79 -4.73
C VAL A 289 -3.04 -14.57 -6.21
N VAL A 290 -1.81 -14.84 -6.62
CA VAL A 290 -1.42 -14.87 -8.03
C VAL A 290 -0.62 -16.13 -8.30
N ASP A 291 -1.03 -16.89 -9.31
CA ASP A 291 -0.40 -18.15 -9.73
C ASP A 291 -0.15 -19.15 -8.57
N GLY A 292 -1.10 -19.21 -7.62
CA GLY A 292 -1.05 -20.10 -6.46
C GLY A 292 -0.18 -19.62 -5.30
N THR A 293 0.53 -18.50 -5.42
CA THR A 293 1.25 -17.84 -4.31
C THR A 293 0.37 -16.75 -3.70
N ARG A 294 0.23 -16.73 -2.37
CA ARG A 294 -0.39 -15.61 -1.66
C ARG A 294 0.64 -14.51 -1.41
N TYR A 295 0.38 -13.31 -1.90
CA TYR A 295 1.20 -12.12 -1.69
C TYR A 295 0.58 -11.25 -0.62
N VAL A 296 1.33 -10.96 0.45
CA VAL A 296 0.86 -10.15 1.58
C VAL A 296 1.79 -8.95 1.77
N GLN A 297 1.21 -7.76 1.79
CA GLN A 297 1.87 -6.54 2.24
C GLN A 297 1.05 -5.97 3.39
N ALA A 298 1.63 -5.96 4.58
CA ALA A 298 1.05 -5.36 5.77
C ALA A 298 2.03 -4.30 6.29
N PRO A 299 2.08 -3.13 5.64
CA PRO A 299 3.09 -2.12 5.93
C PRO A 299 2.65 -1.26 7.12
N LEU A 300 3.57 -0.96 8.04
CA LEU A 300 3.28 0.05 9.06
C LEU A 300 3.15 1.43 8.40
N ALA A 301 3.96 1.70 7.37
CA ALA A 301 3.98 2.93 6.58
C ALA A 301 4.27 4.19 7.43
N MET A 302 4.29 5.36 6.81
CA MET A 302 4.45 6.61 7.55
C MET A 302 3.19 6.91 8.38
N SER A 303 3.35 7.52 9.55
CA SER A 303 2.21 7.82 10.43
C SER A 303 1.19 8.78 9.78
N SER A 304 1.66 9.68 8.92
CA SER A 304 0.83 10.58 8.11
C SER A 304 -0.04 9.84 7.09
N GLU A 305 0.47 8.75 6.51
CA GLU A 305 -0.26 7.93 5.56
C GLU A 305 -1.30 7.07 6.25
N ARG A 306 -0.95 6.45 7.39
CA ARG A 306 -1.95 5.77 8.23
C ARG A 306 -3.09 6.69 8.64
N HIS A 307 -2.77 7.94 8.99
CA HIS A 307 -3.77 8.92 9.38
C HIS A 307 -4.65 9.38 8.21
N SER A 308 -4.07 9.57 7.01
CA SER A 308 -4.77 10.19 5.88
C SER A 308 -5.49 9.20 4.97
N ARG A 309 -4.97 7.97 4.85
CA ARG A 309 -5.43 6.93 3.91
C ARG A 309 -5.37 5.53 4.53
N GLY A 310 -5.62 5.44 5.85
CA GLY A 310 -5.51 4.21 6.64
C GLY A 310 -6.29 3.03 6.07
N SER A 311 -7.43 3.29 5.42
CA SER A 311 -8.22 2.27 4.72
C SER A 311 -7.45 1.53 3.61
N THR A 312 -6.52 2.21 2.94
CA THR A 312 -5.69 1.66 1.85
C THR A 312 -4.34 1.12 2.31
N VAL A 313 -3.95 1.42 3.55
CA VAL A 313 -2.72 0.92 4.19
C VAL A 313 -3.01 -0.38 4.96
N ALA A 314 -4.17 -0.45 5.61
CA ALA A 314 -4.53 -1.54 6.50
C ALA A 314 -4.85 -2.85 5.77
N VAL A 315 -4.57 -3.96 6.45
CA VAL A 315 -4.96 -5.32 6.07
C VAL A 315 -5.61 -5.98 7.28
N GLY A 316 -6.93 -6.17 7.23
CA GLY A 316 -7.67 -6.63 8.40
C GLY A 316 -7.64 -5.62 9.57
N ASP A 317 -7.23 -6.09 10.75
CA ASP A 317 -7.08 -5.28 11.98
C ASP A 317 -5.72 -4.58 12.08
N PHE A 318 -4.73 -5.02 11.31
CA PHE A 318 -3.42 -4.39 11.19
C PHE A 318 -3.50 -3.07 10.39
N PRO A 319 -2.82 -1.99 10.79
CA PRO A 319 -1.81 -1.88 11.87
C PRO A 319 -2.36 -1.46 13.24
N ASP A 320 -3.68 -1.32 13.39
CA ASP A 320 -4.23 -0.53 14.49
C ASP A 320 -4.66 -1.36 15.71
N GLY A 321 -4.91 -2.67 15.59
CA GLY A 321 -5.01 -3.65 16.70
C GLY A 321 -5.90 -3.29 17.90
N LYS A 322 -6.74 -2.25 17.77
CA LYS A 322 -7.70 -1.55 18.65
C LYS A 322 -7.48 -1.40 20.18
N SER A 323 -6.63 -2.20 20.81
CA SER A 323 -6.27 -2.12 22.22
C SER A 323 -4.80 -2.43 22.48
N SER A 324 -4.15 -3.19 21.60
CA SER A 324 -2.73 -3.50 21.70
C SER A 324 -2.20 -3.75 20.28
N PRO A 325 -1.38 -2.84 19.71
CA PRO A 325 -0.90 -3.01 18.36
C PRO A 325 -0.07 -4.29 18.25
N HIS A 326 -0.15 -4.95 17.11
CA HIS A 326 0.64 -6.15 16.84
C HIS A 326 1.08 -6.14 15.38
N PRO A 327 2.20 -6.79 15.04
CA PRO A 327 2.53 -7.12 13.67
C PRO A 327 1.46 -8.00 13.02
N PHE A 328 1.50 -8.15 11.70
CA PHE A 328 0.55 -9.00 10.98
C PHE A 328 0.86 -10.49 11.24
N LEU A 329 -0.14 -11.28 11.66
CA LEU A 329 0.04 -12.71 11.85
C LEU A 329 -0.07 -13.44 10.51
N VAL A 330 0.99 -14.14 10.10
CA VAL A 330 1.02 -14.85 8.81
C VAL A 330 0.75 -16.34 8.98
N TRP A 331 1.25 -16.93 10.06
CA TRP A 331 1.16 -18.38 10.28
C TRP A 331 1.14 -18.72 11.77
N HIS A 332 0.47 -19.81 12.12
CA HIS A 332 0.36 -20.33 13.47
C HIS A 332 0.52 -21.86 13.49
N SER A 333 1.43 -22.38 14.30
CA SER A 333 1.78 -23.82 14.41
C SER A 333 0.61 -24.80 14.51
N ARG A 334 -0.48 -24.42 15.18
CA ARG A 334 -1.68 -25.26 15.29
C ARG A 334 -2.57 -25.26 14.04
N THR A 335 -2.69 -24.14 13.34
CA THR A 335 -3.69 -23.94 12.26
C THR A 335 -3.08 -23.83 10.88
N GLY A 336 -1.78 -23.56 10.77
CA GLY A 336 -1.09 -23.26 9.53
C GLY A 336 -1.16 -21.78 9.15
N TRP A 337 -1.21 -21.50 7.85
CA TRP A 337 -1.41 -20.17 7.31
C TRP A 337 -2.69 -19.54 7.86
N VAL A 338 -2.59 -18.27 8.28
CA VAL A 338 -3.76 -17.49 8.71
C VAL A 338 -4.69 -17.29 7.51
N PRO A 339 -6.02 -17.22 7.69
CA PRO A 339 -6.94 -16.94 6.59
C PRO A 339 -6.61 -15.64 5.83
N HIS A 340 -7.14 -15.49 4.62
CA HIS A 340 -7.05 -14.25 3.86
C HIS A 340 -7.69 -13.09 4.63
N CYS A 341 -6.93 -12.02 4.78
CA CYS A 341 -7.39 -10.77 5.35
C CYS A 341 -7.75 -9.81 4.21
N ARG A 342 -8.69 -8.92 4.47
CA ARG A 342 -9.15 -7.99 3.44
C ARG A 342 -8.28 -6.73 3.43
N GLY A 343 -7.56 -6.52 2.32
CA GLY A 343 -6.96 -5.23 1.95
C GLY A 343 -7.86 -4.50 0.93
N ALA A 344 -7.90 -3.17 1.00
CA ALA A 344 -8.79 -2.38 0.13
C ALA A 344 -8.52 -2.60 -1.36
N TRP A 345 -7.25 -2.58 -1.75
CA TRP A 345 -6.86 -2.79 -3.14
C TRP A 345 -7.11 -4.22 -3.61
N SER A 346 -6.86 -5.22 -2.75
CA SER A 346 -7.15 -6.62 -3.04
C SER A 346 -8.64 -6.82 -3.35
N ALA A 347 -9.52 -6.30 -2.48
CA ALA A 347 -10.97 -6.42 -2.65
C ALA A 347 -11.49 -5.60 -3.85
N TYR A 348 -10.88 -4.44 -4.12
CA TYR A 348 -11.20 -3.64 -5.29
C TYR A 348 -10.88 -4.38 -6.60
N VAL A 349 -9.70 -5.00 -6.67
CA VAL A 349 -9.26 -5.79 -7.84
C VAL A 349 -10.10 -7.05 -8.00
N GLU A 350 -10.43 -7.74 -6.91
CA GLU A 350 -11.32 -8.91 -6.94
C GLU A 350 -12.71 -8.53 -7.49
N ARG A 351 -13.25 -7.37 -7.08
CA ARG A 351 -14.58 -6.91 -7.52
C ARG A 351 -14.61 -6.42 -8.96
N TYR A 352 -13.62 -5.62 -9.38
CA TYR A 352 -13.70 -4.87 -10.64
C TYR A 352 -12.67 -5.29 -11.70
N GLY A 353 -11.69 -6.10 -11.33
CA GLY A 353 -10.50 -6.35 -12.13
C GLY A 353 -9.63 -5.10 -12.33
N ARG A 354 -8.39 -5.34 -12.76
CA ARG A 354 -7.45 -4.27 -13.12
C ARG A 354 -7.72 -3.76 -14.53
N ARG A 355 -7.48 -2.48 -14.78
CA ARG A 355 -7.57 -1.81 -16.09
C ARG A 355 -6.36 -0.88 -16.34
N PRO A 356 -5.12 -1.40 -16.32
CA PRO A 356 -3.92 -0.58 -16.49
C PRO A 356 -3.82 0.07 -17.88
N ASP A 357 -4.61 -0.43 -18.85
CA ASP A 357 -4.79 0.16 -20.17
C ASP A 357 -5.48 1.54 -20.15
N VAL A 358 -6.23 1.85 -19.08
CA VAL A 358 -6.91 3.16 -18.94
C VAL A 358 -5.93 4.17 -18.35
N THR A 359 -5.21 4.85 -19.26
CA THR A 359 -4.17 5.86 -18.95
C THR A 359 -4.69 7.30 -19.00
N SER A 360 -5.81 7.55 -19.68
CA SER A 360 -6.36 8.88 -19.90
C SER A 360 -7.36 9.36 -18.83
N LEU A 361 -7.65 8.57 -17.80
CA LEU A 361 -8.58 8.94 -16.72
C LEU A 361 -7.79 9.38 -15.50
N LEU A 362 -7.92 10.64 -15.12
CA LEU A 362 -7.32 11.24 -13.93
C LEU A 362 -8.32 11.20 -12.75
N PRO A 363 -8.10 10.38 -11.71
CA PRO A 363 -8.94 10.45 -10.52
C PRO A 363 -8.86 11.83 -9.86
N SER A 364 -9.99 12.36 -9.39
CA SER A 364 -10.07 13.72 -8.83
C SER A 364 -9.15 13.93 -7.63
N TYR A 365 -8.98 12.93 -6.76
CA TYR A 365 -8.06 13.03 -5.63
C TYR A 365 -6.57 13.03 -6.05
N VAL A 366 -6.25 12.44 -7.21
CA VAL A 366 -4.90 12.50 -7.78
C VAL A 366 -4.65 13.86 -8.42
N ALA A 367 -5.68 14.46 -9.02
CA ALA A 367 -5.60 15.84 -9.54
C ALA A 367 -5.27 16.85 -8.43
N ASP A 368 -5.72 16.61 -7.20
CA ASP A 368 -5.41 17.46 -6.04
C ASP A 368 -3.92 17.49 -5.68
N CYS A 369 -3.14 16.50 -6.13
CA CYS A 369 -1.68 16.48 -6.01
C CYS A 369 -0.95 17.39 -7.02
N GLY A 370 -1.69 18.18 -7.81
CA GLY A 370 -1.12 19.12 -8.78
C GLY A 370 -0.95 18.56 -10.19
N LEU A 371 -1.60 17.42 -10.48
CA LEU A 371 -1.68 16.85 -11.82
C LEU A 371 -2.91 17.39 -12.55
N GLU A 372 -2.75 17.70 -13.82
CA GLU A 372 -3.82 18.34 -14.62
C GLU A 372 -4.05 17.59 -15.94
N PRO A 373 -5.30 17.46 -16.40
CA PRO A 373 -5.55 16.91 -17.72
C PRO A 373 -5.00 17.88 -18.80
N LEU A 374 -4.33 17.35 -19.81
CA LEU A 374 -3.91 18.12 -20.99
C LEU A 374 -5.15 18.64 -21.72
N SER A 375 -5.31 19.96 -21.78
CA SER A 375 -6.29 20.61 -22.63
C SER A 375 -5.68 20.86 -24.02
N GLY A 376 -6.25 20.24 -25.06
CA GLY A 376 -5.76 20.35 -26.44
C GLY A 376 -6.87 20.31 -27.49
N ILE A 377 -6.62 20.95 -28.64
CA ILE A 377 -7.55 21.14 -29.77
C ILE A 377 -7.76 19.82 -30.57
N TYR A 378 -6.87 18.83 -30.44
CA TYR A 378 -6.85 17.62 -31.29
C TYR A 378 -6.63 16.31 -30.50
N GLY A 379 -7.65 15.83 -29.78
CA GLY A 379 -7.93 14.39 -29.85
C GLY A 379 -7.71 13.47 -28.64
N SER A 380 -7.16 13.90 -27.51
CA SER A 380 -7.30 13.14 -26.26
C SER A 380 -7.48 14.07 -25.05
N LYS A 381 -8.74 14.18 -24.60
CA LYS A 381 -9.08 14.88 -23.36
C LYS A 381 -8.94 13.88 -22.22
N ALA A 382 -7.95 14.04 -21.35
CA ALA A 382 -7.97 13.28 -20.12
C ALA A 382 -9.25 13.63 -19.35
N LYS A 383 -10.03 12.60 -18.98
CA LYS A 383 -11.27 12.77 -18.22
C LYS A 383 -10.91 12.80 -16.74
N VAL A 384 -11.50 13.71 -15.98
CA VAL A 384 -11.35 13.71 -14.52
C VAL A 384 -12.53 12.99 -13.88
N GLY A 385 -12.24 12.14 -12.91
CA GLY A 385 -13.24 11.42 -12.13
C GLY A 385 -12.92 9.93 -12.02
N TRP A 386 -13.97 9.15 -11.78
CA TRP A 386 -13.87 7.69 -11.63
C TRP A 386 -14.41 6.99 -12.87
N LEU A 387 -14.00 5.73 -13.05
CA LEU A 387 -14.66 4.85 -14.02
C LEU A 387 -16.13 4.66 -13.62
N PRO A 388 -17.08 4.80 -14.55
CA PRO A 388 -18.50 4.59 -14.26
C PRO A 388 -18.75 3.24 -13.60
N GLY A 389 -19.59 3.23 -12.57
CA GLY A 389 -19.96 2.04 -11.81
C GLY A 389 -18.86 1.48 -10.90
N ARG A 390 -17.70 2.16 -10.76
CA ARG A 390 -16.65 1.76 -9.81
C ARG A 390 -16.62 2.69 -8.60
N MET A 391 -16.68 2.11 -7.42
CA MET A 391 -16.55 2.84 -6.17
C MET A 391 -15.12 3.29 -5.88
N PRO A 392 -14.91 4.35 -5.09
CA PRO A 392 -13.60 4.69 -4.57
C PRO A 392 -12.99 3.56 -3.74
N VAL A 393 -11.71 3.26 -3.97
CA VAL A 393 -11.00 2.14 -3.34
C VAL A 393 -11.01 2.17 -1.81
N TRP A 394 -10.93 3.36 -1.21
CA TRP A 394 -10.83 3.52 0.24
C TRP A 394 -12.06 2.95 0.98
N LEU A 395 -13.22 2.85 0.30
CA LEU A 395 -14.44 2.24 0.84
C LEU A 395 -14.37 0.70 0.92
N PHE A 396 -13.37 0.07 0.29
CA PHE A 396 -13.09 -1.36 0.40
C PHE A 396 -12.22 -1.73 1.60
N GLY A 397 -11.67 -0.73 2.30
CA GLY A 397 -10.83 -0.96 3.47
C GLY A 397 -11.59 -1.56 4.65
N PRO A 398 -10.85 -2.03 5.68
CA PRO A 398 -11.44 -2.52 6.92
C PRO A 398 -12.47 -1.54 7.49
N ARG A 399 -13.61 -2.05 7.97
CA ARG A 399 -14.78 -1.23 8.36
C ARG A 399 -14.43 -0.08 9.29
N GLU A 400 -13.54 -0.33 10.22
CA GLU A 400 -13.16 0.61 11.25
C GLU A 400 -12.30 1.73 10.68
N GLN A 401 -11.41 1.41 9.73
CA GLN A 401 -10.58 2.38 9.02
C GLN A 401 -11.41 3.28 8.13
N ARG A 402 -12.34 2.72 7.35
CA ARG A 402 -13.23 3.54 6.51
C ARG A 402 -14.14 4.45 7.33
N ILE A 403 -14.62 4.01 8.50
CA ILE A 403 -15.41 4.89 9.40
C ILE A 403 -14.55 6.04 9.92
N ARG A 404 -13.35 5.75 10.44
CA ARG A 404 -12.42 6.79 10.93
C ARG A 404 -12.06 7.80 9.84
N GLU A 405 -11.76 7.32 8.63
CA GLU A 405 -11.44 8.18 7.49
C GLU A 405 -12.66 9.03 7.08
N ALA A 406 -13.86 8.46 7.08
CA ALA A 406 -15.10 9.20 6.81
C ALA A 406 -15.39 10.28 7.85
N GLU A 407 -15.21 9.98 9.14
CA GLU A 407 -15.37 10.94 10.24
C GLU A 407 -14.36 12.10 10.12
N ALA A 408 -13.11 11.80 9.74
CA ALA A 408 -12.10 12.82 9.50
C ALA A 408 -12.50 13.75 8.34
N GLU A 409 -12.98 13.20 7.22
CA GLU A 409 -13.48 14.01 6.09
C GLU A 409 -14.70 14.87 6.49
N ALA A 410 -15.65 14.30 7.23
CA ALA A 410 -16.79 15.06 7.75
C ALA A 410 -16.34 16.21 8.68
N GLY A 411 -15.35 15.96 9.54
CA GLY A 411 -14.74 16.96 10.40
C GLY A 411 -14.11 18.12 9.61
N LYS A 412 -13.37 17.81 8.54
CA LYS A 412 -12.78 18.83 7.63
C LYS A 412 -13.85 19.69 6.97
N VAL A 413 -14.92 19.08 6.46
CA VAL A 413 -16.05 19.81 5.85
C VAL A 413 -16.74 20.70 6.87
N ALA A 414 -17.04 20.18 8.06
CA ALA A 414 -17.66 20.95 9.14
C ALA A 414 -16.79 22.11 9.63
N GLU A 415 -15.47 21.92 9.73
CA GLU A 415 -14.53 22.98 10.07
C GLU A 415 -14.48 24.08 8.99
N ARG A 416 -14.45 23.68 7.71
CA ARG A 416 -14.54 24.62 6.59
C ARG A 416 -15.78 25.49 6.70
N LEU A 417 -16.96 24.86 6.85
CA LEU A 417 -18.24 25.58 6.94
C LEU A 417 -18.28 26.55 8.13
N ARG A 418 -17.75 26.15 9.30
CA ARG A 418 -17.64 27.01 10.48
C ARG A 418 -16.75 28.23 10.23
N LYS A 419 -15.57 28.03 9.64
CA LYS A 419 -14.65 29.15 9.29
C LYS A 419 -15.27 30.09 8.26
N GLU A 420 -16.01 29.56 7.29
CA GLU A 420 -16.72 30.36 6.28
C GLU A 420 -17.78 31.25 6.95
N ALA A 421 -18.61 30.67 7.82
CA ALA A 421 -19.63 31.41 8.58
C ALA A 421 -19.02 32.49 9.49
N ALA A 422 -17.83 32.25 10.05
CA ALA A 422 -17.11 33.21 10.86
C ALA A 422 -16.34 34.27 10.05
N GLY A 423 -16.34 34.22 8.71
CA GLY A 423 -15.56 35.10 7.85
C GLY A 423 -14.03 34.93 7.97
N THR A 424 -13.58 33.87 8.65
CA THR A 424 -12.16 33.57 8.91
C THR A 424 -11.59 32.54 7.95
N PHE A 425 -12.41 31.97 7.07
CA PHE A 425 -11.96 31.04 6.04
C PHE A 425 -11.07 31.76 5.03
N LYS A 426 -9.76 31.62 5.23
CA LYS A 426 -8.79 31.88 4.18
C LYS A 426 -8.82 30.66 3.28
N ARG A 427 -9.35 30.82 2.04
CA ARG A 427 -9.05 29.86 0.97
C ARG A 427 -7.54 29.68 1.00
N ALA A 428 -7.08 28.43 1.17
CA ALA A 428 -5.66 28.13 1.23
C ALA A 428 -4.99 28.88 0.09
N GLY A 429 -4.09 29.81 0.44
CA GLY A 429 -3.38 30.62 -0.54
C GLY A 429 -2.81 29.65 -1.55
N THR A 430 -3.19 29.82 -2.81
CA THR A 430 -2.58 29.15 -3.94
C THR A 430 -1.08 29.04 -3.69
N PHE A 431 -0.56 27.83 -3.51
CA PHE A 431 0.85 27.58 -3.82
C PHE A 431 1.10 28.28 -5.16
N LYS A 432 2.13 29.12 -5.24
CA LYS A 432 2.34 30.16 -6.27
C LYS A 432 2.26 29.69 -7.74
N HIS A 433 2.07 28.40 -8.01
CA HIS A 433 1.86 27.81 -9.32
C HIS A 433 0.40 27.46 -9.70
N ARG A 434 -0.60 27.54 -8.80
CA ARG A 434 -2.03 27.39 -9.18
C ARG A 434 -2.58 28.70 -9.80
N LYS A 435 -2.13 29.04 -11.00
CA LYS A 435 -2.78 30.04 -11.87
C LYS A 435 -3.13 29.40 -13.22
N GLN A 436 -4.02 28.40 -13.21
CA GLN A 436 -4.96 28.13 -14.32
C GLN A 436 -5.94 26.99 -13.95
N GLN A 437 -7.24 27.29 -14.02
CA GLN A 437 -8.37 26.37 -14.26
C GLN A 437 -8.52 25.03 -13.50
N VAL A 438 -8.00 24.87 -12.29
CA VAL A 438 -8.51 23.81 -11.38
C VAL A 438 -9.91 24.23 -10.89
N GLY A 439 -10.87 23.30 -10.90
CA GLY A 439 -12.29 23.57 -10.66
C GLY A 439 -12.62 24.30 -9.37
N SER A 440 -13.80 24.93 -9.34
CA SER A 440 -14.35 25.49 -8.11
C SER A 440 -14.50 24.42 -7.02
N ASP A 441 -14.00 24.68 -5.81
CA ASP A 441 -14.25 23.87 -4.60
C ASP A 441 -15.70 23.97 -4.09
N GLU A 442 -16.60 24.52 -4.91
CA GLU A 442 -18.01 24.72 -4.60
C GLU A 442 -18.91 23.87 -5.50
N PRO A 443 -19.96 23.27 -4.93
CA PRO A 443 -21.05 22.68 -5.70
C PRO A 443 -21.69 23.71 -6.64
N LEU A 444 -22.02 23.28 -7.85
CA LEU A 444 -22.74 24.11 -8.82
C LEU A 444 -24.21 23.69 -8.81
N PRO A 445 -25.16 24.56 -8.45
CA PRO A 445 -26.57 24.22 -8.56
C PRO A 445 -26.97 23.96 -10.02
N ILE A 446 -28.06 23.23 -10.22
CA ILE A 446 -28.62 22.93 -11.55
C ILE A 446 -30.13 23.21 -11.58
N GLU A 447 -30.63 23.70 -12.72
CA GLU A 447 -32.06 23.90 -12.91
C GLU A 447 -32.75 22.60 -13.36
N ALA A 448 -34.03 22.42 -13.01
CA ALA A 448 -34.77 21.21 -13.38
C ALA A 448 -34.85 20.98 -14.90
N SER A 449 -34.88 22.05 -15.70
CA SER A 449 -34.86 21.96 -17.17
C SER A 449 -33.55 21.38 -17.72
N GLU A 450 -32.41 21.68 -17.08
CA GLU A 450 -31.11 21.10 -17.45
C GLU A 450 -31.03 19.63 -17.05
N VAL A 451 -31.61 19.27 -15.89
CA VAL A 451 -31.70 17.87 -15.44
C VAL A 451 -32.45 17.01 -16.46
N ALA A 452 -33.55 17.51 -17.02
CA ALA A 452 -34.31 16.80 -18.06
C ALA A 452 -33.44 16.41 -19.27
N VAL A 453 -32.57 17.33 -19.72
CA VAL A 453 -31.65 17.10 -20.84
C VAL A 453 -30.62 16.02 -20.49
N LEU A 454 -30.07 16.06 -19.28
CA LEU A 454 -29.06 15.09 -18.85
C LEU A 454 -29.65 13.69 -18.63
N MET A 455 -30.87 13.61 -18.08
CA MET A 455 -31.59 12.34 -17.92
C MET A 455 -31.86 11.66 -19.27
N HIS A 456 -32.26 12.43 -20.29
CA HIS A 456 -32.46 11.89 -21.64
C HIS A 456 -31.19 11.27 -22.23
N LYS A 457 -30.00 11.75 -21.83
CA LYS A 457 -28.72 11.18 -22.26
C LYS A 457 -28.28 9.96 -21.47
N GLY A 458 -28.94 9.64 -20.35
CA GLY A 458 -28.51 8.57 -19.44
C GLY A 458 -27.20 8.88 -18.72
N GLU A 459 -26.83 10.16 -18.63
CA GLU A 459 -25.51 10.60 -18.14
C GLU A 459 -25.52 10.99 -16.66
N VAL A 460 -26.56 10.71 -15.87
CA VAL A 460 -26.66 11.21 -14.48
C VAL A 460 -27.13 10.15 -13.49
N ALA A 461 -26.62 10.27 -12.27
CA ALA A 461 -27.18 9.62 -11.10
C ALA A 461 -28.00 10.63 -10.30
N VAL A 462 -29.24 10.29 -9.98
CA VAL A 462 -30.15 11.14 -9.19
C VAL A 462 -30.16 10.63 -7.76
N LEU A 463 -29.83 11.51 -6.81
CA LEU A 463 -29.72 11.24 -5.38
C LEU A 463 -30.85 11.96 -4.65
N ASP A 464 -31.73 11.21 -3.99
CA ASP A 464 -32.78 11.79 -3.15
C ASP A 464 -32.29 11.86 -1.71
N VAL A 465 -31.99 13.08 -1.25
CA VAL A 465 -31.43 13.40 0.08
C VAL A 465 -32.44 14.03 1.04
N ARG A 466 -33.73 13.90 0.75
CA ARG A 466 -34.79 14.36 1.64
C ARG A 466 -34.89 13.50 2.90
N GLU A 467 -35.20 14.13 4.02
CA GLU A 467 -35.35 13.47 5.31
C GLU A 467 -36.84 13.28 5.65
N GLY A 468 -37.26 12.06 5.98
CA GLY A 468 -38.63 11.76 6.41
C GLY A 468 -39.40 10.84 5.46
N ASP A 469 -40.66 10.57 5.82
CA ASP A 469 -41.57 9.72 5.06
C ASP A 469 -42.32 10.52 4.00
N PHE A 470 -41.98 10.28 2.73
CA PHE A 470 -42.64 10.92 1.59
C PHE A 470 -43.40 9.90 0.74
N ALA A 471 -44.59 10.29 0.29
CA ALA A 471 -45.44 9.47 -0.58
C ALA A 471 -44.85 9.24 -1.99
N SER A 472 -43.84 10.02 -2.39
CA SER A 472 -43.25 9.95 -3.72
C SER A 472 -41.81 10.44 -3.78
N ARG A 473 -41.07 10.02 -4.82
CA ARG A 473 -39.66 10.39 -5.07
C ARG A 473 -39.33 10.47 -6.57
N PRO A 474 -38.20 11.10 -6.95
CA PRO A 474 -37.73 11.06 -8.33
C PRO A 474 -37.59 9.60 -8.79
N ALA A 475 -38.17 9.25 -9.94
CA ALA A 475 -38.19 7.86 -10.40
C ALA A 475 -36.76 7.35 -10.66
N GLY A 476 -36.45 6.13 -10.21
CA GLY A 476 -35.13 5.52 -10.39
C GLY A 476 -33.99 6.19 -9.60
N CYS A 477 -34.30 7.06 -8.64
CA CYS A 477 -33.28 7.69 -7.83
C CYS A 477 -32.59 6.71 -6.88
N VAL A 478 -31.43 7.13 -6.40
CA VAL A 478 -30.73 6.49 -5.29
C VAL A 478 -31.15 7.20 -4.01
N PRO A 479 -31.97 6.56 -3.15
CA PRO A 479 -32.39 7.15 -1.88
C PRO A 479 -31.22 7.14 -0.90
N LEU A 480 -30.97 8.29 -0.27
CA LEU A 480 -29.86 8.46 0.66
C LEU A 480 -30.26 9.46 1.74
N SER A 481 -30.22 9.11 3.02
CA SER A 481 -30.44 10.13 4.08
C SER A 481 -29.40 11.26 3.99
N HIS A 482 -29.67 12.42 4.61
CA HIS A 482 -28.76 13.56 4.54
C HIS A 482 -27.32 13.16 4.92
N PRO A 483 -26.28 13.68 4.22
CA PRO A 483 -24.93 13.18 4.41
C PRO A 483 -24.32 13.31 5.81
N SER A 484 -24.81 14.20 6.67
CA SER A 484 -24.38 14.23 8.08
C SER A 484 -24.75 12.95 8.84
N GLU A 485 -25.84 12.28 8.45
CA GLU A 485 -26.18 10.92 8.88
C GLU A 485 -25.36 9.88 8.07
N THR A 486 -24.82 10.23 6.89
CA THR A 486 -23.98 9.34 6.06
C THR A 486 -22.54 9.13 6.54
N SER A 487 -22.09 9.60 7.70
CA SER A 487 -20.98 8.86 8.35
C SER A 487 -21.37 7.39 8.58
N LYS A 488 -22.68 7.13 8.73
CA LYS A 488 -23.27 5.78 8.65
C LYS A 488 -23.13 5.14 7.26
N PHE A 489 -22.97 5.89 6.16
CA PHE A 489 -22.73 5.33 4.81
C PHE A 489 -21.45 4.51 4.80
N ALA A 490 -20.33 5.09 5.24
CA ALA A 490 -19.09 4.32 5.40
C ALA A 490 -19.22 3.20 6.45
N ALA A 491 -20.20 3.30 7.36
CA ALA A 491 -20.49 2.29 8.37
C ALA A 491 -21.47 1.18 7.89
N LEU A 492 -22.08 1.30 6.70
CA LEU A 492 -23.00 0.30 6.16
C LEU A 492 -22.33 -1.08 6.06
N PRO A 493 -23.11 -2.17 6.11
CA PRO A 493 -22.65 -3.48 5.70
C PRO A 493 -22.05 -3.42 4.29
N ASP A 494 -21.01 -4.23 4.03
CA ASP A 494 -20.23 -4.11 2.80
C ASP A 494 -21.06 -4.31 1.53
N ALA A 495 -22.03 -5.23 1.56
CA ALA A 495 -22.92 -5.50 0.43
C ALA A 495 -23.80 -4.28 0.11
N GLU A 496 -24.39 -3.66 1.14
CA GLU A 496 -25.24 -2.47 1.00
C GLU A 496 -24.44 -1.25 0.56
N LEU A 497 -23.26 -1.04 1.18
CA LEU A 497 -22.34 0.03 0.81
C LEU A 497 -21.95 -0.07 -0.66
N LEU A 498 -21.64 -1.29 -1.12
CA LEU A 498 -21.25 -1.57 -2.48
C LEU A 498 -22.39 -1.30 -3.47
N GLU A 499 -23.56 -1.87 -3.22
CA GLU A 499 -24.73 -1.67 -4.09
C GLU A 499 -25.09 -0.18 -4.19
N LEU A 500 -25.16 0.50 -3.04
CA LEU A 500 -25.50 1.91 -2.98
C LEU A 500 -24.44 2.75 -3.69
N GLY A 501 -23.16 2.55 -3.38
CA GLY A 501 -22.08 3.32 -3.97
C GLY A 501 -21.92 3.08 -5.47
N GLU A 502 -22.05 1.85 -5.96
CA GLU A 502 -22.04 1.55 -7.39
C GLU A 502 -23.14 2.32 -8.11
N ARG A 503 -24.36 2.34 -7.57
CA ARG A 503 -25.48 3.11 -8.12
C ARG A 503 -25.23 4.61 -8.15
N ILE A 504 -24.60 5.18 -7.12
CA ILE A 504 -24.20 6.61 -7.09
C ILE A 504 -23.14 6.91 -8.15
N MET A 505 -22.29 5.92 -8.44
CA MET A 505 -21.19 6.04 -9.39
C MET A 505 -21.56 5.63 -10.82
N LEU A 506 -22.82 5.23 -11.08
CA LEU A 506 -23.31 4.95 -12.42
C LEU A 506 -23.37 6.22 -13.28
N GLY A 507 -23.06 6.06 -14.57
CA GLY A 507 -23.06 7.16 -15.54
C GLY A 507 -21.75 7.96 -15.57
N GLU A 508 -21.56 8.73 -16.65
CA GLU A 508 -20.37 9.55 -16.86
C GLU A 508 -20.53 11.02 -16.44
N GLY A 509 -21.74 11.48 -16.13
CA GLY A 509 -22.01 12.88 -15.80
C GLY A 509 -22.25 13.14 -14.31
N PRO A 510 -22.86 14.29 -13.97
CA PRO A 510 -22.94 14.76 -12.59
C PRO A 510 -23.92 13.98 -11.74
N ARG A 511 -23.72 14.03 -10.43
CA ARG A 511 -24.63 13.49 -9.40
C ARG A 511 -25.61 14.58 -9.02
N ILE A 512 -26.89 14.39 -9.31
CA ILE A 512 -27.93 15.39 -9.04
C ILE A 512 -28.48 15.15 -7.66
N LEU A 513 -28.37 16.14 -6.77
CA LEU A 513 -28.92 16.07 -5.40
C LEU A 513 -30.29 16.73 -5.34
N VAL A 514 -31.30 15.96 -4.96
CA VAL A 514 -32.68 16.41 -4.73
C VAL A 514 -32.93 16.44 -3.23
N GLY A 515 -33.04 17.64 -2.66
CA GLY A 515 -33.37 17.86 -1.25
C GLY A 515 -34.77 18.45 -1.04
N GLU A 516 -35.12 18.73 0.21
CA GLU A 516 -36.35 19.43 0.57
C GLU A 516 -36.23 20.91 0.17
N GLY A 517 -37.34 21.51 -0.28
CA GLY A 517 -37.35 22.88 -0.80
C GLY A 517 -36.72 23.91 0.15
N SER A 518 -35.93 24.82 -0.44
CA SER A 518 -35.51 26.14 0.07
C SER A 518 -34.37 26.31 1.09
N SER A 519 -33.67 25.27 1.56
CA SER A 519 -32.40 25.47 2.30
C SER A 519 -31.16 25.18 1.45
N PRO A 520 -30.65 26.17 0.67
CA PRO A 520 -29.38 26.05 -0.06
C PRO A 520 -28.21 25.57 0.81
N ALA A 521 -28.22 25.89 2.11
CA ALA A 521 -27.16 25.55 3.04
C ALA A 521 -27.05 24.05 3.31
N SER A 522 -28.19 23.37 3.54
CA SER A 522 -28.20 21.91 3.79
C SER A 522 -27.80 21.15 2.52
N CYS A 523 -28.37 21.49 1.36
CA CYS A 523 -27.99 20.84 0.10
C CYS A 523 -26.52 21.08 -0.27
N ARG A 524 -25.97 22.27 0.02
CA ARG A 524 -24.54 22.54 -0.16
C ARG A 524 -23.68 21.70 0.79
N HIS A 525 -24.07 21.58 2.06
CA HIS A 525 -23.37 20.74 3.02
C HIS A 525 -23.36 19.27 2.57
N ALA A 526 -24.52 18.75 2.17
CA ALA A 526 -24.67 17.41 1.60
C ALA A 526 -23.75 17.18 0.40
N ALA A 527 -23.72 18.13 -0.55
CA ALA A 527 -22.89 18.05 -1.73
C ALA A 527 -21.39 18.02 -1.42
N LEU A 528 -20.93 18.88 -0.51
CA LEU A 528 -19.53 18.92 -0.09
C LEU A 528 -19.10 17.62 0.59
N LEU A 529 -19.96 17.06 1.44
CA LEU A 529 -19.65 15.82 2.15
C LEU A 529 -19.63 14.62 1.21
N LEU A 530 -20.60 14.50 0.30
CA LEU A 530 -20.60 13.44 -0.71
C LEU A 530 -19.42 13.54 -1.66
N ALA A 531 -19.05 14.75 -2.07
CA ALA A 531 -17.86 14.96 -2.89
C ALA A 531 -16.59 14.49 -2.15
N ALA A 532 -16.44 14.84 -0.87
CA ALA A 532 -15.32 14.40 -0.05
C ALA A 532 -15.26 12.87 0.08
N LEU A 533 -16.37 12.23 0.48
CA LEU A 533 -16.45 10.78 0.66
C LEU A 533 -16.23 10.02 -0.66
N LEU A 534 -16.83 10.47 -1.75
CA LEU A 534 -16.68 9.79 -3.04
C LEU A 534 -15.40 10.20 -3.78
N ARG A 535 -14.56 11.04 -3.16
CA ARG A 535 -13.34 11.59 -3.75
C ARG A 535 -13.63 12.20 -5.13
N LEU A 536 -14.75 12.93 -5.25
CA LEU A 536 -15.22 13.65 -6.44
C LEU A 536 -14.92 15.15 -6.28
N TRP A 537 -14.90 15.89 -7.40
CA TRP A 537 -14.91 17.34 -7.27
C TRP A 537 -16.29 17.84 -6.82
N PRO A 538 -16.36 18.86 -5.95
CA PRO A 538 -17.63 19.41 -5.48
C PRO A 538 -18.59 19.82 -6.60
N ARG A 539 -18.08 20.37 -7.70
CA ARG A 539 -18.89 20.76 -8.87
C ARG A 539 -19.59 19.61 -9.60
N ASP A 540 -19.11 18.38 -9.43
CA ASP A 540 -19.71 17.18 -10.05
C ASP A 540 -20.90 16.67 -9.24
N VAL A 541 -21.09 17.24 -8.03
CA VAL A 541 -22.26 17.02 -7.20
C VAL A 541 -23.13 18.29 -7.27
N ARG A 542 -24.28 18.18 -7.94
CA ARG A 542 -25.11 19.31 -8.38
C ARG A 542 -26.43 19.37 -7.59
N PRO A 543 -26.56 20.26 -6.59
CA PRO A 543 -27.85 20.52 -5.93
C PRO A 543 -28.91 21.02 -6.92
N LEU A 544 -30.08 20.38 -6.93
CA LEU A 544 -31.23 20.84 -7.71
C LEU A 544 -31.83 22.11 -7.08
N ARG A 545 -31.89 23.20 -7.85
CA ARG A 545 -32.58 24.41 -7.39
C ARG A 545 -34.07 24.15 -7.21
N GLY A 546 -34.59 24.56 -6.06
CA GLY A 546 -36.00 24.34 -5.70
C GLY A 546 -36.35 22.91 -5.30
N GLY A 547 -35.36 21.99 -5.23
CA GLY A 547 -35.55 20.65 -4.70
C GLY A 547 -36.61 19.83 -5.44
N PHE A 548 -37.30 18.95 -4.70
CA PHE A 548 -38.32 18.08 -5.28
C PHE A 548 -39.53 18.84 -5.87
N ASP A 549 -39.88 20.01 -5.35
CA ASP A 549 -40.98 20.81 -5.91
C ASP A 549 -40.67 21.28 -7.34
N ALA A 550 -39.42 21.67 -7.60
CA ALA A 550 -38.97 22.04 -8.93
C ALA A 550 -38.93 20.83 -9.88
N TRP A 551 -38.58 19.64 -9.37
CA TRP A 551 -38.64 18.39 -10.12
C TRP A 551 -40.06 18.09 -10.63
N VAL A 552 -41.03 18.15 -9.72
CA VAL A 552 -42.45 17.91 -10.04
C VAL A 552 -42.98 18.99 -10.99
N LYS A 553 -42.68 20.28 -10.73
CA LYS A 553 -43.14 21.40 -11.56
C LYS A 553 -42.62 21.31 -13.01
N GLN A 554 -41.42 20.76 -13.19
CA GLN A 554 -40.83 20.54 -14.52
C GLN A 554 -41.45 19.35 -15.27
N GLY A 555 -42.27 18.53 -14.60
CA GLY A 555 -42.88 17.32 -15.17
C GLY A 555 -41.89 16.15 -15.29
N LEU A 556 -40.85 16.12 -14.45
CA LEU A 556 -39.90 15.01 -14.44
C LEU A 556 -40.53 13.75 -13.79
N PRO A 557 -40.09 12.52 -14.17
CA PRO A 557 -40.69 11.27 -13.69
C PRO A 557 -40.66 11.12 -12.17
N VAL A 558 -41.76 10.63 -11.60
CA VAL A 558 -41.94 10.40 -10.16
C VAL A 558 -42.45 8.98 -9.94
N GLU A 559 -41.97 8.32 -8.89
CA GLU A 559 -42.46 7.03 -8.43
C GLU A 559 -43.12 7.15 -7.04
N HIS A 560 -44.18 6.39 -6.81
CA HIS A 560 -44.88 6.33 -5.53
C HIS A 560 -44.23 5.31 -4.61
N VAL A 561 -43.97 5.70 -3.37
CA VAL A 561 -43.38 4.81 -2.37
C VAL A 561 -44.50 3.95 -1.79
N SER A 562 -44.54 2.66 -2.09
CA SER A 562 -45.52 1.75 -1.50
C SER A 562 -45.27 1.58 0.00
N SER A 563 -46.35 1.41 0.77
CA SER A 563 -46.32 1.21 2.22
C SER A 563 -45.53 -0.03 2.66
N GLU A 564 -45.28 -1.00 1.77
CA GLU A 564 -44.40 -2.16 2.03
C GLU A 564 -42.90 -1.79 2.02
N GLY A 565 -42.49 -0.74 1.28
CA GLY A 565 -41.10 -0.26 1.23
C GLY A 565 -40.68 0.61 2.42
N ALA A 566 -41.62 0.96 3.30
CA ALA A 566 -41.36 1.67 4.56
C ALA A 566 -41.01 0.69 5.70
N LEU A 567 -41.56 -0.53 5.68
CA LEU A 567 -41.36 -1.54 6.72
C LEU A 567 -39.96 -2.17 6.70
N LEU A 568 -39.30 -2.25 5.54
CA LEU A 568 -37.90 -2.71 5.45
C LEU A 568 -36.88 -1.72 6.01
N ARG A 569 -37.28 -0.47 6.33
CA ARG A 569 -36.39 0.56 6.90
C ARG A 569 -36.49 0.74 8.41
N GLN A 570 -37.51 0.17 9.06
CA GLN A 570 -37.64 0.19 10.52
C GLN A 570 -37.11 -1.08 11.20
N GLY A 571 -36.87 -2.16 10.45
CA GLY A 571 -36.17 -3.34 10.96
C GLY A 571 -34.68 -3.25 10.64
N GLY A 572 -33.87 -2.83 11.62
CA GLY A 572 -32.44 -3.13 11.58
C GLY A 572 -32.25 -4.64 11.45
N TYR A 573 -31.47 -5.05 10.46
CA TYR A 573 -30.88 -6.38 10.34
C TYR A 573 -29.37 -6.25 10.31
#